data_AF-A0AA35WU64-F1
#
_entry.id   AF-A0AA35WU64-F1
#
_cell.length_a   1.000
_cell.length_b   1.000
_cell.length_c   1.000
_cell.angle_alpha   90.00
_cell.angle_beta   90.00
_cell.angle_gamma   90.00
#
_symmetry.space_group_name_H-M   'P 1'
#
loop_
_entity.id
_entity.type
_entity.pdbx_description
1 polymer ?
#
loop_
_entity_poly.entity_id
_entity_poly.type
_entity_poly.pdbx_seq_one_letter_code
_entity_poly.pdbx_strand_id
1 'polypeptide(L)'
;LRHRKLFSSIAPHFLGHHPYLSRHATQHKRAMEQNNHNTGTDEEEEEEEDFFNVTIHRSGCAKEHYTLQDCYAEKGDWRKCTSEMTGFRECMDRQRSSKSNSTQNRNS
;
A
#
# COMPACT_ATOMS: atom_id res chain seq x y z
N LEU A 1 -8.61 23.99 57.93
CA LEU A 1 -9.48 22.83 58.18
C LEU A 1 -9.20 21.77 57.12
N ARG A 2 -8.76 20.59 57.57
CA ARG A 2 -8.22 19.48 56.76
C ARG A 2 -9.35 18.46 56.54
N HIS A 3 -10.05 18.49 55.41
CA HIS A 3 -11.02 17.45 55.10
C HIS A 3 -10.37 16.31 54.32
N ARG A 4 -9.91 15.30 55.09
CA ARG A 4 -9.63 13.94 54.63
C ARG A 4 -10.95 13.35 54.12
N LYS A 5 -11.03 13.01 52.84
CA LYS A 5 -11.89 11.91 52.39
C LYS A 5 -10.97 10.73 52.10
N LEU A 6 -11.06 9.73 52.97
CA LEU A 6 -10.48 8.42 52.79
C LEU A 6 -11.46 7.63 51.92
N PHE A 7 -11.13 7.42 50.65
CA PHE A 7 -11.61 6.25 49.94
C PHE A 7 -10.40 5.41 49.60
N SER A 8 -10.37 4.28 50.31
CA SER A 8 -9.37 3.23 50.27
C SER A 8 -9.39 2.53 48.90
N SER A 9 -8.21 2.40 48.32
CA SER A 9 -7.70 1.21 47.64
C SER A 9 -8.65 0.45 46.68
N ILE A 10 -8.57 0.79 45.40
CA ILE A 10 -8.24 -0.21 44.35
C ILE A 10 -7.29 0.48 43.37
N ALA A 11 -6.06 -0.01 43.27
CA ALA A 11 -5.13 0.30 42.19
C ALA A 11 -5.14 -0.91 41.21
N PRO A 12 -4.48 -0.90 40.05
CA PRO A 12 -3.73 0.20 39.45
C PRO A 12 -3.81 0.27 37.90
N HIS A 13 -3.07 1.23 37.34
CA HIS A 13 -2.41 1.21 36.01
C HIS A 13 -3.26 0.96 34.77
N PHE A 14 -3.32 1.98 33.90
CA PHE A 14 -2.56 2.00 32.65
C PHE A 14 -2.35 3.50 32.32
N LEU A 15 -1.16 4.09 32.55
CA LEU A 15 -0.06 4.13 31.57
C LEU A 15 -0.62 4.42 30.16
N GLY A 16 -0.45 5.57 29.52
CA GLY A 16 0.57 6.61 29.60
C GLY A 16 0.69 7.21 28.18
N HIS A 17 1.35 8.36 28.08
CA HIS A 17 2.16 8.81 26.94
C HIS A 17 1.79 8.29 25.52
N HIS A 18 1.32 9.17 24.62
CA HIS A 18 1.86 9.13 23.24
C HIS A 18 2.68 10.40 22.99
N PRO A 19 4.00 10.31 23.15
CA PRO A 19 4.90 11.38 22.83
C PRO A 19 4.94 11.53 21.31
N TYR A 20 5.41 12.70 20.86
CA TYR A 20 5.86 12.97 19.51
C TYR A 20 4.81 13.38 18.46
N LEU A 21 4.38 14.65 18.54
CA LEU A 21 4.74 15.54 17.43
C LEU A 21 6.19 15.98 17.65
N SER A 22 7.15 15.25 17.08
CA SER A 22 8.39 15.88 16.65
C SER A 22 9.05 15.04 15.59
N ARG A 23 9.24 15.67 14.43
CA ARG A 23 10.02 15.12 13.32
C ARG A 23 9.29 13.98 12.61
N HIS A 24 9.35 13.84 11.32
CA HIS A 24 10.04 14.60 10.30
C HIS A 24 9.20 14.23 9.07
N ALA A 25 8.60 15.18 8.40
CA ALA A 25 9.31 16.05 7.48
C ALA A 25 9.64 15.36 6.17
N THR A 26 9.99 16.25 5.26
CA THR A 26 10.89 16.01 4.17
C THR A 26 10.30 15.07 3.14
N GLN A 27 9.74 15.73 2.11
CA GLN A 27 10.33 15.68 0.78
C GLN A 27 10.74 14.26 0.45
N HIS A 28 9.99 13.58 -0.39
CA HIS A 28 10.16 13.69 -1.83
C HIS A 28 9.62 12.34 -2.30
N LYS A 29 8.97 12.22 -3.45
CA LYS A 29 9.69 12.00 -4.71
C LYS A 29 8.64 11.36 -5.61
N ARG A 30 8.60 11.53 -6.91
CA ARG A 30 9.28 12.37 -7.91
C ARG A 30 8.58 11.96 -9.22
N ALA A 31 8.40 12.94 -10.12
CA ALA A 31 8.41 12.79 -11.58
C ALA A 31 8.14 11.37 -12.14
N MET A 32 6.98 11.06 -12.70
CA MET A 32 6.51 11.56 -14.01
C MET A 32 7.67 11.64 -15.00
N GLU A 33 7.82 10.59 -15.79
CA GLU A 33 8.44 10.73 -17.09
C GLU A 33 7.88 9.55 -17.91
N GLN A 34 7.04 9.65 -18.94
CA GLN A 34 6.56 10.69 -19.86
C GLN A 34 5.35 10.06 -20.61
N ASN A 35 4.24 10.80 -20.78
CA ASN A 35 3.77 11.33 -22.07
C ASN A 35 2.96 10.36 -22.96
N ASN A 36 1.77 10.85 -23.32
CA ASN A 36 0.95 10.50 -24.47
C ASN A 36 1.80 10.17 -25.71
N HIS A 37 1.78 8.88 -26.01
CA HIS A 37 1.91 8.29 -27.32
C HIS A 37 0.79 8.81 -28.24
N ASN A 38 1.18 9.19 -29.45
CA ASN A 38 0.29 9.25 -30.60
C ASN A 38 -0.19 7.81 -30.92
N THR A 39 -1.47 7.53 -30.76
CA THR A 39 -2.09 6.31 -31.28
C THR A 39 -2.86 6.69 -32.54
N GLY A 40 -2.20 6.54 -33.69
CA GLY A 40 -2.83 6.60 -34.99
C GLY A 40 -3.55 5.29 -35.30
N THR A 41 -4.80 5.42 -35.74
CA THR A 41 -5.52 4.64 -36.75
C THR A 41 -5.49 3.11 -36.68
N ASP A 42 -6.67 2.57 -36.35
CA ASP A 42 -7.47 1.57 -37.08
C ASP A 42 -6.81 0.26 -37.57
N GLU A 43 -7.53 -0.82 -37.25
CA GLU A 43 -7.59 -2.16 -37.85
C GLU A 43 -6.87 -3.29 -37.07
N GLU A 44 -7.71 -4.27 -36.65
CA GLU A 44 -7.45 -5.54 -35.93
C GLU A 44 -7.50 -5.47 -34.38
N GLU A 45 -8.72 -5.58 -33.84
CA GLU A 45 -9.03 -5.68 -32.40
C GLU A 45 -8.59 -7.03 -31.80
N GLU A 46 -7.29 -7.35 -31.82
CA GLU A 46 -6.71 -8.17 -30.76
C GLU A 46 -6.54 -7.25 -29.55
N GLU A 47 -7.27 -7.50 -28.46
CA GLU A 47 -7.14 -6.74 -27.21
C GLU A 47 -5.67 -6.78 -26.76
N GLU A 48 -4.89 -5.75 -27.08
CA GLU A 48 -3.54 -5.57 -26.57
C GLU A 48 -3.64 -5.34 -25.06
N GLU A 49 -3.73 -6.42 -24.29
CA GLU A 49 -3.63 -6.37 -22.84
C GLU A 49 -2.29 -5.72 -22.48
N ASP A 50 -2.35 -4.50 -21.93
CA ASP A 50 -1.16 -3.78 -21.47
C ASP A 50 -0.30 -4.70 -20.60
N PHE A 51 1.00 -4.74 -20.90
CA PHE A 51 2.00 -5.49 -20.17
C PHE A 51 1.89 -5.30 -18.65
N PHE A 52 1.49 -4.12 -18.19
CA PHE A 52 1.21 -3.86 -16.78
C PHE A 52 0.08 -4.77 -16.25
N ASN A 53 -1.08 -4.80 -16.91
CA ASN A 53 -2.21 -5.64 -16.51
C ASN A 53 -1.83 -7.12 -16.52
N VAL A 54 -1.16 -7.60 -17.57
CA VAL A 54 -0.65 -8.98 -17.65
C VAL A 54 0.25 -9.30 -16.45
N THR A 55 1.14 -8.38 -16.07
CA THR A 55 2.03 -8.56 -14.92
C THR A 55 1.26 -8.66 -13.61
N ILE A 56 0.26 -7.81 -13.40
CA ILE A 56 -0.60 -7.83 -12.20
C ILE A 56 -1.35 -9.16 -12.11
N HIS A 57 -1.97 -9.63 -13.18
CA HIS A 57 -2.69 -10.90 -13.19
C HIS A 57 -1.77 -12.09 -12.89
N ARG A 58 -0.59 -12.16 -13.54
CA ARG A 58 0.38 -13.25 -13.33
C ARG A 58 1.03 -13.22 -11.95
N SER A 59 1.02 -12.07 -11.26
CA SER A 59 1.60 -11.93 -9.93
C SER A 59 0.76 -12.60 -8.82
N GLY A 60 -0.53 -12.81 -9.05
CA GLY A 60 -1.49 -13.24 -8.02
C GLY A 60 -1.98 -12.11 -7.10
N CYS A 61 -1.54 -10.87 -7.33
CA CYS A 61 -1.88 -9.68 -6.54
C CYS A 61 -2.97 -8.81 -7.18
N ALA A 62 -3.74 -9.36 -8.12
CA ALA A 62 -4.78 -8.63 -8.84
C ALA A 62 -5.91 -8.15 -7.91
N LYS A 63 -6.25 -8.94 -6.88
CA LYS A 63 -7.29 -8.56 -5.92
C LYS A 63 -6.95 -7.27 -5.19
N GLU A 64 -5.72 -7.15 -4.68
CA GLU A 64 -5.24 -5.96 -3.99
C GLU A 64 -5.12 -4.77 -4.95
N HIS A 65 -4.77 -5.02 -6.22
CA HIS A 65 -4.76 -3.99 -7.25
C HIS A 65 -6.14 -3.39 -7.50
N TYR A 66 -7.17 -4.22 -7.70
CA TYR A 66 -8.53 -3.74 -7.91
C TYR A 66 -9.10 -3.06 -6.67
N THR A 67 -8.81 -3.58 -5.47
CA THR A 67 -9.22 -2.92 -4.22
C THR A 67 -8.67 -1.48 -4.13
N LEU A 68 -7.43 -1.25 -4.60
CA LEU A 68 -6.85 0.08 -4.66
C LEU A 68 -7.50 0.96 -5.73
N GLN A 69 -7.80 0.40 -6.92
CA GLN A 69 -8.52 1.12 -7.96
C GLN A 69 -9.92 1.55 -7.49
N ASP A 70 -10.65 0.65 -6.83
CA ASP A 70 -11.99 0.93 -6.29
C ASP A 70 -11.94 2.07 -5.27
N CYS A 71 -10.98 2.04 -4.34
CA CYS A 71 -10.82 3.13 -3.38
C CYS A 71 -10.55 4.48 -4.07
N TYR A 72 -9.73 4.49 -5.13
CA TYR A 72 -9.48 5.72 -5.89
C TYR A 72 -10.71 6.17 -6.69
N ALA A 73 -11.46 5.23 -7.28
CA ALA A 73 -12.70 5.52 -8.00
C ALA A 73 -13.76 6.15 -7.08
N GLU A 74 -13.87 5.66 -5.84
CA GLU A 74 -14.78 6.21 -4.83
C GLU A 74 -14.33 7.58 -4.28
N LYS A 75 -13.04 7.72 -3.95
CA LYS A 75 -12.54 8.86 -3.18
C LYS A 75 -11.91 9.97 -4.03
N GLY A 76 -11.48 9.65 -5.25
CA GLY A 76 -10.76 10.54 -6.17
C GLY A 76 -9.38 11.01 -5.68
N ASP A 77 -8.89 10.48 -4.55
CA ASP A 77 -7.64 10.88 -3.91
C ASP A 77 -6.92 9.67 -3.35
N TRP A 78 -5.83 9.27 -4.02
CA TRP A 78 -5.01 8.12 -3.64
C TRP A 78 -4.41 8.24 -2.23
N ARG A 79 -4.24 9.47 -1.69
CA ARG A 79 -3.74 9.66 -0.31
C ARG A 79 -4.69 9.06 0.72
N LYS A 80 -5.99 9.03 0.42
CA LYS A 80 -7.03 8.40 1.25
C LYS A 80 -7.09 6.87 1.09
N CYS A 81 -6.26 6.29 0.23
CA CYS A 81 -6.20 4.87 -0.09
C CYS A 81 -4.89 4.21 0.37
N THR A 82 -4.33 4.70 1.48
CA THR A 82 -3.03 4.24 1.98
C THR A 82 -3.07 2.77 2.43
N SER A 83 -4.20 2.30 2.97
CA SER A 83 -4.33 0.91 3.43
C SER A 83 -4.29 -0.07 2.25
N GLU A 84 -5.00 0.27 1.20
CA GLU A 84 -5.14 -0.47 -0.04
C GLU A 84 -3.81 -0.48 -0.80
N MET A 85 -3.10 0.65 -0.80
CA MET A 85 -1.75 0.76 -1.36
C MET A 85 -0.73 -0.11 -0.63
N THR A 86 -0.77 -0.14 0.71
CA THR A 86 0.11 -1.01 1.52
C THR A 86 -0.20 -2.48 1.26
N GLY A 87 -1.48 -2.88 1.21
CA GLY A 87 -1.87 -4.26 0.91
C GLY A 87 -1.34 -4.74 -0.44
N PHE A 88 -1.47 -3.90 -1.47
CA PHE A 88 -0.93 -4.21 -2.79
C PHE A 88 0.61 -4.34 -2.79
N ARG A 89 1.30 -3.44 -2.10
CA ARG A 89 2.76 -3.49 -1.96
C ARG A 89 3.23 -4.78 -1.26
N GLU A 90 2.59 -5.14 -0.15
CA GLU A 90 2.96 -6.36 0.60
C GLU A 90 2.79 -7.61 -0.25
N CYS A 91 1.71 -7.71 -1.03
CA CYS A 91 1.51 -8.83 -1.92
C CYS A 91 2.65 -8.93 -2.94
N MET A 92 3.02 -7.81 -3.58
CA MET A 92 4.11 -7.77 -4.55
C MET A 92 5.48 -8.07 -3.94
N ASP A 93 5.75 -7.61 -2.72
CA ASP A 93 7.00 -7.91 -2.02
C ASP A 93 7.08 -9.41 -1.70
N ARG A 94 6.00 -10.04 -1.23
CA ARG A 94 5.92 -11.51 -1.02
C ARG A 94 6.13 -12.29 -2.33
N GLN A 95 5.55 -11.79 -3.43
CA GLN A 95 5.69 -12.37 -4.77
C GLN A 95 7.17 -12.35 -5.24
N ARG A 96 7.88 -11.25 -5.00
CA ARG A 96 9.31 -11.13 -5.34
C ARG A 96 10.17 -12.10 -4.53
N SER A 97 9.91 -12.21 -3.24
CA SER A 97 10.60 -13.15 -2.35
C SER A 97 10.30 -14.61 -2.67
N SER A 98 9.08 -14.97 -3.09
CA SER A 98 8.78 -16.35 -3.49
C SER A 98 9.48 -16.74 -4.79
N LYS A 99 9.56 -15.83 -5.76
CA LYS A 99 10.33 -16.04 -6.99
C LYS A 99 11.81 -16.28 -6.70
N SER A 100 12.44 -15.48 -5.85
CA SER A 100 13.88 -15.64 -5.54
C SER A 100 14.21 -17.00 -4.93
N ASN A 101 13.36 -17.51 -4.03
CA ASN A 101 13.53 -18.85 -3.45
C ASN A 101 13.34 -19.97 -4.48
N SER A 102 12.43 -19.80 -5.44
CA SER A 102 12.19 -20.80 -6.50
C SER A 102 13.29 -20.88 -7.57
N THR A 103 14.03 -19.78 -7.80
CA THR A 103 15.14 -19.76 -8.77
C THR A 103 16.43 -20.37 -8.21
N GLN A 104 16.63 -20.36 -6.89
CA GLN A 104 17.81 -20.93 -6.24
C GLN A 104 17.81 -22.47 -6.16
N ASN A 105 16.68 -23.13 -6.46
CA ASN A 105 16.55 -24.59 -6.46
C ASN A 105 16.45 -25.18 -7.89
N ARG A 106 17.19 -24.63 -8.85
CA ARG A 106 17.29 -25.17 -10.22
C ARG A 106 18.71 -25.57 -10.64
N ASN A 107 19.68 -25.42 -9.74
CA ASN A 107 21.10 -25.72 -9.97
C ASN A 107 21.65 -26.74 -8.96
N SER A 108 20.86 -27.75 -8.55
CA SER A 108 21.35 -28.92 -7.81
C SER A 108 20.89 -30.20 -8.48
#